data_AF-A0A7X2PEF9-F1
#
_entry.id   AF-A0A7X2PEF9-F1
#
_cell.length_a   1.000
_cell.length_b   1.000
_cell.length_c   1.000
_cell.angle_alpha   90.00
_cell.angle_beta   90.00
_cell.angle_gamma   90.00
#
_symmetry.space_group_name_H-M   'P 1'
#
loop_
_entity.id
_entity.type
_entity.pdbx_description
1 polymer ?
#
loop_
_entity_poly.entity_id
_entity_poly.type
_entity_poly.pdbx_seq_one_letter_code
_entity_poly.pdbx_strand_id
1 'polypeptide(L)'
;MRRIYHGSINVIEKPTFGIGKVRNDYGLGFYCTEDINLAKEWGASRDKNGYANIYEINDDELTILNLNSPNYSVLHWLSILLENRIFDITTPLAKEAKEYLLNNFLPQYKSFDIIIGNRADDSYFSFAQDFINGAISVRQLGNAMKLGGLGNQYVLKSKKAFERLHYLRNEIVLSSEYYLKKEQRDHTARRQYFDQEKIKRSDIYIIQILNEEIKADDSRLR
;
A
#
# COMPACT_ATOMS: atom_id res chain seq x y z
N MET A 1 7.35 -18.06 13.80
CA MET A 1 7.63 -16.64 14.13
C MET A 1 8.19 -15.94 12.92
N ARG A 2 7.63 -14.77 12.58
CA ARG A 2 8.00 -13.92 11.44
C ARG A 2 8.68 -12.66 11.94
N ARG A 3 9.70 -12.16 11.24
CA ARG A 3 10.36 -10.89 11.56
C ARG A 3 9.78 -9.75 10.74
N ILE A 4 9.35 -8.69 11.42
CA ILE A 4 8.77 -7.50 10.79
C ILE A 4 9.41 -6.23 11.36
N TYR A 5 9.40 -5.17 10.56
CA TYR A 5 10.14 -3.95 10.83
C TYR A 5 9.25 -2.71 10.68
N HIS A 6 9.38 -1.75 11.60
CA HIS A 6 8.66 -0.48 11.55
C HIS A 6 9.64 0.70 11.53
N GLY A 7 9.58 1.51 10.47
CA GLY A 7 10.31 2.77 10.37
C GLY A 7 9.60 3.91 11.09
N SER A 8 10.30 4.59 12.00
CA SER A 8 9.78 5.79 12.66
C SER A 8 10.90 6.73 13.15
N ILE A 9 10.55 7.97 13.44
CA ILE A 9 11.45 8.94 14.08
C ILE A 9 11.69 8.68 15.58
N ASN A 10 10.99 7.69 16.15
CA ASN A 10 11.03 7.30 17.54
C ASN A 10 11.35 5.80 17.67
N VAL A 11 11.95 5.41 18.79
CA VAL A 11 11.94 4.02 19.22
C VAL A 11 10.54 3.68 19.73
N ILE A 12 9.99 2.57 19.25
CA ILE A 12 8.68 2.07 19.66
C ILE A 12 8.92 0.66 20.17
N GLU A 13 8.91 0.47 21.49
CA GLU A 13 9.06 -0.88 22.08
C GLU A 13 7.71 -1.57 22.23
N LYS A 14 6.65 -0.78 22.48
CA LYS A 14 5.29 -1.28 22.69
C LYS A 14 4.29 -0.49 21.84
N PRO A 15 4.02 -0.91 20.59
CA PRO A 15 2.95 -0.29 19.81
C PRO A 15 1.61 -0.51 20.51
N THR A 16 0.77 0.51 20.51
CA THR A 16 -0.52 0.50 21.21
C THR A 16 -1.64 0.44 20.20
N PHE A 17 -2.55 -0.52 20.37
CA PHE A 17 -3.73 -0.66 19.53
C PHE A 17 -4.58 0.63 19.55
N GLY A 18 -5.03 1.06 18.38
CA GLY A 18 -5.85 2.27 18.23
C GLY A 18 -5.05 3.58 18.16
N ILE A 19 -3.72 3.54 18.23
CA ILE A 19 -2.86 4.72 18.04
C ILE A 19 -2.31 4.73 16.62
N GLY A 20 -2.31 5.90 15.98
CA GLY A 20 -1.73 6.12 14.66
C GLY A 20 -2.53 7.11 13.82
N LYS A 21 -2.15 7.26 12.55
CA LYS A 21 -2.89 8.07 11.59
C LYS A 21 -4.09 7.27 11.08
N VAL A 22 -5.28 7.86 11.15
CA VAL A 22 -6.51 7.23 10.66
C VAL A 22 -6.58 7.16 9.13
N ARG A 23 -5.85 8.06 8.44
CA ARG A 23 -5.78 8.15 6.96
C ARG A 23 -4.48 7.57 6.41
N ASN A 24 -4.07 6.40 6.87
CA ASN A 24 -3.02 5.60 6.21
C ASN A 24 -3.64 4.68 5.16
N ASP A 25 -2.81 3.99 4.37
CA ASP A 25 -3.19 3.26 3.15
C ASP A 25 -4.30 2.21 3.40
N TYR A 26 -4.31 1.65 4.60
CA TYR A 26 -5.25 0.61 5.08
C TYR A 26 -6.00 1.07 6.34
N GLY A 27 -6.09 2.39 6.57
CA GLY A 27 -6.71 2.99 7.74
C GLY A 27 -5.85 2.94 9.01
N LEU A 28 -6.48 3.01 10.18
CA LEU A 28 -5.77 2.97 11.46
C LEU A 28 -5.12 1.59 11.70
N GLY A 29 -3.84 1.54 12.05
CA GLY A 29 -3.12 0.29 12.32
C GLY A 29 -1.65 0.52 12.60
N PHE A 30 -0.90 -0.56 12.86
CA PHE A 30 0.54 -0.51 13.00
C PHE A 30 1.23 -1.07 11.75
N TYR A 31 1.97 -0.21 11.07
CA TYR A 31 2.47 -0.45 9.72
C TYR A 31 3.90 -0.96 9.75
N CYS A 32 4.10 -2.20 9.37
CA CYS A 32 5.41 -2.82 9.27
C CYS A 32 5.71 -3.22 7.83
N THR A 33 6.91 -3.76 7.61
CA THR A 33 7.33 -4.45 6.39
C THR A 33 8.24 -5.61 6.78
N GLU A 34 8.42 -6.56 5.88
CA GLU A 34 9.37 -7.67 6.04
C GLU A 34 10.76 -7.31 5.51
N ASP A 35 10.93 -6.14 4.91
CA ASP A 35 12.23 -5.63 4.43
C ASP A 35 12.76 -4.56 5.38
N ILE A 36 13.87 -4.88 6.05
CA ILE A 36 14.54 -3.94 6.96
C ILE A 36 14.97 -2.65 6.24
N ASN A 37 15.42 -2.72 4.98
CA ASN A 37 15.87 -1.54 4.24
C ASN A 37 14.70 -0.60 3.97
N LEU A 38 13.53 -1.12 3.62
CA LEU A 38 12.32 -0.32 3.49
C LEU A 38 11.92 0.31 4.82
N ALA A 39 11.97 -0.41 5.93
CA ALA A 39 11.71 0.17 7.24
C ALA A 39 12.72 1.30 7.58
N LYS A 40 14.00 1.14 7.22
CA LYS A 40 14.99 2.21 7.39
C LYS A 40 14.67 3.41 6.50
N GLU A 41 14.33 3.21 5.24
CA GLU A 41 13.84 4.29 4.35
C GLU A 41 12.61 5.00 4.94
N TRP A 42 11.68 4.28 5.58
CA TRP A 42 10.49 4.87 6.20
C TRP A 42 10.80 5.64 7.49
N GLY A 43 11.80 5.20 8.25
CA GLY A 43 12.27 5.89 9.46
C GLY A 43 13.08 7.16 9.16
N ALA A 44 13.64 7.29 7.96
CA ALA A 44 14.40 8.46 7.56
C ALA A 44 13.51 9.65 7.15
N SER A 45 13.88 10.84 7.62
CA SER A 45 13.28 12.12 7.20
C SER A 45 14.39 13.10 6.83
N ARG A 46 14.09 14.11 6.01
CA ARG A 46 15.09 15.02 5.42
C ARG A 46 16.12 15.56 6.41
N ASP A 47 15.67 15.95 7.60
CA ASP A 47 16.52 16.65 8.58
C ASP A 47 16.64 15.92 9.92
N LYS A 48 16.15 14.68 10.01
CA LYS A 48 16.15 13.91 11.27
C LYS A 48 16.41 12.43 11.04
N ASN A 49 17.39 11.92 11.78
CA ASN A 49 17.62 10.49 11.93
C ASN A 49 16.38 9.80 12.51
N GLY A 50 16.25 8.51 12.23
CA GLY A 50 15.15 7.71 12.74
C GLY A 50 15.61 6.35 13.21
N TYR A 51 14.67 5.43 13.24
CA TYR A 51 14.86 4.08 13.73
C TYR A 51 14.11 3.09 12.85
N ALA A 52 14.73 1.93 12.64
CA ALA A 52 14.02 0.73 12.26
C ALA A 52 13.80 -0.10 13.52
N ASN A 53 12.55 -0.16 13.99
CA ASN A 53 12.15 -0.98 15.12
C ASN A 53 11.91 -2.41 14.64
N ILE A 54 12.51 -3.37 15.33
CA ILE A 54 12.55 -4.77 14.92
C ILE A 54 11.69 -5.59 15.87
N TYR A 55 10.77 -6.37 15.29
CA TYR A 55 9.87 -7.22 16.03
C TYR A 55 9.86 -8.64 15.47
N GLU A 56 9.46 -9.57 16.33
CA GLU A 56 8.97 -10.88 15.92
C GLU A 56 7.47 -10.97 16.22
N ILE A 57 6.72 -11.56 15.29
CA ILE A 57 5.30 -11.82 15.46
C ILE A 57 5.05 -13.32 15.32
N ASN A 58 4.19 -13.85 16.20
CA ASN A 58 3.57 -15.13 15.95
C ASN A 58 2.21 -14.93 15.25
N ASP A 59 2.18 -15.20 13.94
CA ASP A 59 1.00 -15.08 13.10
C ASP A 59 0.09 -16.33 13.12
N ASP A 60 0.41 -17.33 13.94
CA ASP A 60 -0.46 -18.48 14.19
C ASP A 60 -1.85 -18.04 14.68
N GLU A 61 -2.90 -18.58 14.07
CA GLU A 61 -4.32 -18.29 14.36
C GLU A 61 -4.76 -16.84 14.10
N LEU A 62 -3.91 -15.99 13.51
CA LEU A 62 -4.32 -14.66 13.07
C LEU A 62 -4.98 -14.76 11.69
N THR A 63 -6.07 -14.03 11.50
CA THR A 63 -6.70 -13.87 10.19
C THR A 63 -5.88 -12.90 9.34
N ILE A 64 -5.42 -13.35 8.17
CA ILE A 64 -4.57 -12.54 7.28
C ILE A 64 -5.30 -12.29 5.96
N LEU A 65 -5.50 -11.01 5.64
CA LEU A 65 -5.89 -10.60 4.31
C LEU A 65 -4.64 -10.33 3.47
N ASN A 66 -4.34 -11.21 2.52
CA ASN A 66 -3.25 -10.99 1.57
C ASN A 66 -3.80 -10.51 0.22
N LEU A 67 -3.73 -9.20 -0.01
CA LEU A 67 -4.18 -8.53 -1.24
C LEU A 67 -3.29 -8.84 -2.45
N ASN A 68 -2.13 -9.45 -2.23
CA ASN A 68 -1.25 -9.90 -3.31
C ASN A 68 -1.50 -11.36 -3.70
N SER A 69 -2.47 -12.02 -3.07
CA SER A 69 -2.88 -13.37 -3.48
C SER A 69 -3.69 -13.32 -4.80
N PRO A 70 -3.72 -14.41 -5.59
CA PRO A 70 -4.44 -14.45 -6.87
C PRO A 70 -5.95 -14.18 -6.79
N ASN A 71 -6.52 -14.19 -5.59
CA ASN A 71 -7.93 -13.91 -5.36
C ASN A 71 -8.26 -12.41 -5.42
N TYR A 72 -7.25 -11.54 -5.36
CA TYR A 72 -7.42 -10.09 -5.39
C TYR A 72 -6.71 -9.48 -6.58
N SER A 73 -7.40 -8.56 -7.25
CA SER A 73 -6.83 -7.70 -8.28
C SER A 73 -6.30 -6.39 -7.68
N VAL A 74 -5.51 -5.66 -8.46
CA VAL A 74 -5.05 -4.31 -8.09
C VAL A 74 -6.22 -3.35 -7.77
N LEU A 75 -7.41 -3.60 -8.31
CA LEU A 75 -8.61 -2.79 -8.03
C LEU A 75 -9.14 -2.97 -6.61
N HIS A 76 -8.93 -4.14 -5.99
CA HIS A 76 -9.27 -4.34 -4.57
C HIS A 76 -8.37 -3.50 -3.67
N TRP A 77 -7.06 -3.53 -3.93
CA TRP A 77 -6.10 -2.68 -3.26
C TRP A 77 -6.44 -1.20 -3.45
N LEU A 78 -6.71 -0.77 -4.68
CA LEU A 78 -7.06 0.62 -5.00
C LEU A 78 -8.33 1.05 -4.27
N SER A 79 -9.33 0.17 -4.16
CA SER A 79 -10.57 0.49 -3.45
C SER A 79 -10.33 0.74 -1.97
N ILE A 80 -9.48 -0.06 -1.32
CA ILE A 80 -9.09 0.18 0.08
C ILE A 80 -8.33 1.51 0.22
N LEU A 81 -7.43 1.80 -0.73
CA LEU A 81 -6.68 3.05 -0.74
C LEU A 81 -7.61 4.27 -0.88
N LEU A 82 -8.57 4.22 -1.81
CA LEU A 82 -9.58 5.27 -2.06
C LEU A 82 -10.52 5.49 -0.86
N GLU A 83 -10.77 4.44 -0.07
CA GLU A 83 -11.59 4.54 1.14
C GLU A 83 -10.83 5.28 2.25
N ASN A 84 -9.54 4.99 2.44
CA ASN A 84 -8.80 5.47 3.62
C ASN A 84 -7.99 6.76 3.38
N ARG A 85 -7.64 7.07 2.13
CA ARG A 85 -6.81 8.23 1.78
C ARG A 85 -7.64 9.33 1.11
N ILE A 86 -7.11 10.55 1.17
CA ILE A 86 -7.70 11.70 0.48
C ILE A 86 -7.12 11.75 -0.92
N PHE A 87 -8.00 11.79 -1.91
CA PHE A 87 -7.67 12.00 -3.32
C PHE A 87 -8.28 13.32 -3.77
N ASP A 88 -7.61 13.99 -4.69
CA ASP A 88 -8.17 15.17 -5.35
C ASP A 88 -9.08 14.70 -6.50
N ILE A 89 -10.38 14.74 -6.25
CA ILE A 89 -11.40 14.24 -7.19
C ILE A 89 -12.04 15.45 -7.85
N THR A 90 -11.42 15.87 -8.95
CA THR A 90 -11.79 17.09 -9.67
C THR A 90 -12.67 16.83 -10.89
N THR A 91 -12.71 15.58 -11.41
CA THR A 91 -13.44 15.24 -12.63
C THR A 91 -14.70 14.39 -12.32
N PRO A 92 -15.79 14.52 -13.11
CA PRO A 92 -16.96 13.65 -12.97
C PRO A 92 -16.61 12.17 -13.12
N LEU A 93 -15.73 11.83 -14.06
CA LEU A 93 -15.24 10.46 -14.27
C LEU A 93 -14.56 9.91 -13.02
N ALA A 94 -13.64 10.66 -12.39
CA ALA A 94 -12.94 10.19 -11.20
C ALA A 94 -13.89 10.00 -10.01
N LYS A 95 -14.93 10.83 -9.90
CA LYS A 95 -15.97 10.67 -8.87
C LYS A 95 -16.74 9.37 -9.08
N GLU A 96 -17.25 9.16 -10.28
CA GLU A 96 -18.01 7.94 -10.63
C GLU A 96 -17.14 6.68 -10.51
N ALA A 97 -15.90 6.74 -10.99
CA ALA A 97 -14.90 5.69 -10.83
C ALA A 97 -14.70 5.30 -9.37
N LYS A 98 -14.49 6.29 -8.48
CA LYS A 98 -14.32 6.02 -7.05
C LYS A 98 -15.56 5.36 -6.45
N GLU A 99 -16.75 5.90 -6.71
CA GLU A 99 -18.01 5.34 -6.19
C GLU A 99 -18.20 3.90 -6.67
N TYR A 100 -17.97 3.64 -7.96
CA TYR A 100 -18.10 2.32 -8.54
C TYR A 100 -17.09 1.32 -7.96
N LEU A 101 -15.82 1.72 -7.82
CA LEU A 101 -14.77 0.87 -7.23
C LEU A 101 -15.09 0.52 -5.77
N LEU A 102 -15.51 1.49 -4.96
CA LEU A 102 -15.89 1.25 -3.57
C LEU A 102 -17.07 0.29 -3.45
N ASN A 103 -18.03 0.34 -4.36
CA ASN A 103 -19.22 -0.52 -4.32
C ASN A 103 -18.96 -1.95 -4.82
N ASN A 104 -18.03 -2.13 -5.78
CA ASN A 104 -17.88 -3.40 -6.49
C ASN A 104 -16.55 -4.13 -6.21
N PHE A 105 -15.55 -3.46 -5.66
CA PHE A 105 -14.20 -4.01 -5.47
C PHE A 105 -13.66 -3.88 -4.04
N LEU A 106 -14.35 -3.18 -3.13
CA LEU A 106 -13.92 -3.06 -1.73
C LEU A 106 -14.18 -4.37 -0.97
N PRO A 107 -13.13 -5.12 -0.55
CA PRO A 107 -13.34 -6.32 0.25
C PRO A 107 -13.69 -5.96 1.70
N GLN A 108 -14.22 -6.91 2.47
CA GLN A 108 -14.42 -6.77 3.92
C GLN A 108 -13.08 -6.88 4.68
N TYR A 109 -12.19 -5.90 4.51
CA TYR A 109 -10.81 -5.99 5.02
C TYR A 109 -10.66 -5.62 6.50
N LYS A 110 -11.61 -4.87 7.08
CA LYS A 110 -11.48 -4.30 8.43
C LYS A 110 -11.56 -5.34 9.55
N SER A 111 -12.09 -6.54 9.27
CA SER A 111 -12.25 -7.63 10.24
C SER A 111 -11.00 -8.50 10.39
N PHE A 112 -10.00 -8.34 9.54
CA PHE A 112 -8.78 -9.14 9.59
C PHE A 112 -7.82 -8.63 10.68
N ASP A 113 -7.06 -9.54 11.26
CA ASP A 113 -6.01 -9.22 12.24
C ASP A 113 -4.80 -8.55 11.58
N ILE A 114 -4.46 -9.00 10.37
CA ILE A 114 -3.34 -8.51 9.57
C ILE A 114 -3.79 -8.26 8.12
N ILE A 115 -3.27 -7.19 7.52
CA ILE A 115 -3.37 -6.92 6.09
C ILE A 115 -1.98 -6.91 5.47
N ILE A 116 -1.82 -7.62 4.35
CA ILE A 116 -0.62 -7.59 3.51
C ILE A 116 -1.00 -7.04 2.14
N GLY A 117 -0.30 -6.00 1.69
CA GLY A 117 -0.51 -5.42 0.37
C GLY A 117 0.49 -4.32 0.02
N ASN A 118 0.36 -3.76 -1.19
CA ASN A 118 1.26 -2.73 -1.70
C ASN A 118 1.22 -1.46 -0.84
N ARG A 119 2.38 -0.83 -0.63
CA ARG A 119 2.48 0.51 -0.04
C ARG A 119 2.02 1.58 -1.05
N ALA A 120 1.34 2.63 -0.61
CA ALA A 120 1.13 3.82 -1.43
C ALA A 120 2.08 4.96 -0.99
N ASP A 121 3.13 5.20 -1.76
CA ASP A 121 3.92 6.44 -1.68
C ASP A 121 3.47 7.46 -2.72
N ASP A 122 4.18 8.59 -2.83
CA ASP A 122 3.78 9.71 -3.69
C ASP A 122 3.62 9.30 -5.16
N SER A 123 4.50 8.44 -5.66
CA SER A 123 4.37 7.87 -7.01
C SER A 123 3.11 7.03 -7.17
N TYR A 124 2.79 6.18 -6.18
CA TYR A 124 1.61 5.32 -6.25
C TYR A 124 0.30 6.11 -6.16
N PHE A 125 0.29 7.23 -5.41
CA PHE A 125 -0.83 8.18 -5.45
C PHE A 125 -1.04 8.73 -6.85
N SER A 126 0.04 9.11 -7.56
CA SER A 126 -0.08 9.59 -8.94
C SER A 126 -0.64 8.51 -9.88
N PHE A 127 -0.19 7.26 -9.75
CA PHE A 127 -0.67 6.15 -10.60
C PHE A 127 -2.16 5.84 -10.34
N ALA A 128 -2.57 5.84 -9.07
CA ALA A 128 -3.97 5.69 -8.69
C ALA A 128 -4.83 6.83 -9.24
N GLN A 129 -4.33 8.07 -9.20
CA GLN A 129 -5.00 9.25 -9.76
C GLN A 129 -5.13 9.18 -11.28
N ASP A 130 -4.09 8.73 -11.98
CA ASP A 130 -4.11 8.53 -13.43
C ASP A 130 -5.14 7.46 -13.82
N PHE A 131 -5.25 6.38 -13.05
CA PHE A 131 -6.22 5.32 -13.32
C PHE A 131 -7.67 5.80 -13.18
N ILE A 132 -8.03 6.44 -12.06
CA ILE A 132 -9.41 6.90 -11.85
C ILE A 132 -9.82 8.02 -12.81
N ASN A 133 -8.85 8.74 -13.38
CA ASN A 133 -9.08 9.71 -14.47
C ASN A 133 -9.07 9.07 -15.88
N GLY A 134 -8.87 7.76 -15.98
CA GLY A 134 -8.88 7.02 -17.25
C GLY A 134 -7.64 7.20 -18.11
N ALA A 135 -6.54 7.72 -17.56
CA ALA A 135 -5.28 7.89 -18.29
C ALA A 135 -4.53 6.57 -18.49
N ILE A 136 -4.67 5.63 -17.57
CA ILE A 136 -4.03 4.30 -17.64
C ILE A 136 -5.03 3.15 -17.47
N SER A 137 -4.66 2.00 -18.02
CA SER A 137 -5.43 0.76 -17.92
C SER A 137 -5.20 0.03 -16.60
N VAL A 138 -6.06 -0.97 -16.30
CA VAL A 138 -5.90 -1.88 -15.15
C VAL A 138 -4.54 -2.58 -15.19
N ARG A 139 -4.12 -3.02 -16.39
CA ARG A 139 -2.84 -3.69 -16.60
C ARG A 139 -1.67 -2.76 -16.30
N GLN A 140 -1.73 -1.52 -16.81
CA GLN A 140 -0.71 -0.51 -16.55
C GLN A 140 -0.63 -0.16 -15.06
N LEU A 141 -1.77 0.02 -14.39
CA LEU A 141 -1.81 0.22 -12.93
C LEU A 141 -1.17 -0.96 -12.20
N GLY A 142 -1.56 -2.20 -12.52
CA GLY A 142 -1.00 -3.41 -11.89
C GLY A 142 0.51 -3.58 -12.11
N ASN A 143 1.02 -3.16 -13.26
CA ASN A 143 2.45 -3.12 -13.55
C ASN A 143 3.16 -2.00 -12.76
N ALA A 144 2.56 -0.81 -12.69
CA ALA A 144 3.08 0.31 -11.93
C ALA A 144 3.26 -0.03 -10.43
N MET A 145 2.35 -0.84 -9.88
CA MET A 145 2.43 -1.36 -8.50
C MET A 145 3.59 -2.33 -8.23
N LYS A 146 4.35 -2.72 -9.26
CA LYS A 146 5.55 -3.56 -9.12
C LYS A 146 6.85 -2.75 -9.27
N LEU A 147 6.74 -1.48 -9.65
CA LEU A 147 7.89 -0.62 -9.91
C LEU A 147 8.55 -0.13 -8.62
N GLY A 148 9.84 0.20 -8.70
CA GLY A 148 10.61 0.76 -7.59
C GLY A 148 10.90 -0.18 -6.43
N GLY A 149 10.44 -1.44 -6.42
CA GLY A 149 10.68 -2.36 -5.32
C GLY A 149 10.22 -1.81 -3.97
N LEU A 150 9.08 -1.11 -3.96
CA LEU A 150 8.55 -0.37 -2.81
C LEU A 150 8.01 -1.26 -1.69
N GLY A 151 7.87 -2.55 -2.00
CA GLY A 151 7.59 -3.63 -1.07
C GLY A 151 6.18 -3.64 -0.52
N ASN A 152 5.92 -4.68 0.26
CA ASN A 152 4.65 -4.90 0.91
C ASN A 152 4.64 -4.27 2.31
N GLN A 153 3.48 -3.77 2.68
CA GLN A 153 3.16 -3.47 4.07
C GLN A 153 2.62 -4.73 4.74
N TYR A 154 2.98 -4.91 6.01
CA TYR A 154 2.43 -5.88 6.93
C TYR A 154 1.77 -5.09 8.06
N VAL A 155 0.44 -4.97 8.02
CA VAL A 155 -0.31 -4.03 8.86
C VAL A 155 -1.08 -4.76 9.93
N LEU A 156 -0.78 -4.49 11.20
CA LEU A 156 -1.53 -5.03 12.34
C LEU A 156 -2.79 -4.19 12.56
N LYS A 157 -3.93 -4.87 12.72
CA LYS A 157 -5.27 -4.26 12.69
C LYS A 157 -6.14 -4.57 13.90
N SER A 158 -5.83 -5.61 14.68
CA SER A 158 -6.63 -6.03 15.84
C SER A 158 -5.81 -6.02 17.13
N LYS A 159 -6.48 -5.98 18.30
CA LYS A 159 -5.81 -6.15 19.60
C LYS A 159 -5.01 -7.46 19.66
N LYS A 160 -5.60 -8.54 19.15
CA LYS A 160 -4.97 -9.87 19.07
C LYS A 160 -3.63 -9.81 18.33
N ALA A 161 -3.56 -9.14 17.19
CA ALA A 161 -2.30 -8.99 16.45
C ALA A 161 -1.22 -8.23 17.23
N PHE A 162 -1.61 -7.17 17.95
CA PHE A 162 -0.69 -6.38 18.77
C PHE A 162 -0.15 -7.17 19.97
N GLU A 163 -0.97 -8.03 20.58
CA GLU A 163 -0.56 -8.90 21.69
C GLU A 163 0.43 -9.99 21.27
N ARG A 164 0.42 -10.39 20.00
CA ARG A 164 1.35 -11.38 19.42
C ARG A 164 2.68 -10.78 18.96
N LEU A 165 2.87 -9.47 19.12
CA LEU A 165 4.07 -8.76 18.68
C LEU A 165 5.09 -8.65 19.81
N HIS A 166 6.32 -9.10 19.54
CA HIS A 166 7.44 -9.07 20.47
C HIS A 166 8.53 -8.15 19.94
N TYR A 167 8.80 -7.06 20.66
CA TYR A 167 9.91 -6.17 20.35
C TYR A 167 11.25 -6.84 20.65
N LEU A 168 12.19 -6.69 19.72
CA LEU A 168 13.53 -7.24 19.86
C LEU A 168 14.55 -6.14 20.17
N ARG A 169 14.63 -5.14 19.27
CA ARG A 169 15.59 -4.02 19.33
C ARG A 169 15.22 -2.96 18.30
N ASN A 170 16.01 -1.89 18.24
CA ASN A 170 15.98 -0.92 17.16
C ASN A 170 17.37 -0.75 16.52
N GLU A 171 17.40 -0.29 15.29
CA GLU A 171 18.60 0.17 14.59
C GLU A 171 18.47 1.65 14.27
N ILE A 172 19.51 2.44 14.56
CA ILE A 172 19.57 3.85 14.17
C ILE A 172 19.61 3.96 12.65
N VAL A 173 18.80 4.87 12.12
CA VAL A 173 18.73 5.19 10.70
C VAL A 173 19.30 6.58 10.50
N LEU A 174 20.42 6.64 9.77
CA LEU A 174 21.01 7.91 9.37
C LEU A 174 20.21 8.50 8.22
N SER A 175 19.67 9.70 8.42
CA SER A 175 18.93 10.44 7.39
C SER A 175 19.79 10.66 6.15
N SER A 176 21.06 11.03 6.33
CA SER A 176 22.01 11.28 5.25
C SER A 176 22.19 10.11 4.28
N GLU A 177 21.87 8.88 4.70
CA GLU A 177 21.94 7.69 3.85
C GLU A 177 20.55 7.28 3.34
N TYR A 178 19.61 7.04 4.26
CA TYR A 178 18.35 6.39 3.93
C TYR A 178 17.30 7.35 3.35
N TYR A 179 17.41 8.65 3.61
CA TYR A 179 16.56 9.64 2.94
C TYR A 179 16.89 9.69 1.44
N LEU A 180 18.18 9.70 1.07
CA LEU A 180 18.59 9.67 -0.33
C LEU A 180 18.14 8.41 -1.05
N LYS A 181 18.25 7.24 -0.39
CA LYS A 181 17.75 5.96 -0.94
C LYS A 181 16.24 5.99 -1.17
N LYS A 182 15.49 6.52 -0.22
CA LYS A 182 14.03 6.70 -0.34
C LYS A 182 13.67 7.56 -1.55
N GLU A 183 14.31 8.72 -1.70
CA GLU A 183 14.08 9.63 -2.84
C GLU A 183 14.48 8.99 -4.18
N GLN A 184 15.62 8.30 -4.22
CA GLN A 184 16.07 7.57 -5.42
C GLN A 184 15.09 6.47 -5.82
N ARG A 185 14.47 5.80 -4.85
CA ARG A 185 13.48 4.75 -5.09
C ARG A 185 12.20 5.34 -5.71
N ASP A 186 11.68 6.40 -5.12
CA ASP A 186 10.49 7.10 -5.65
C ASP A 186 10.77 7.66 -7.05
N HIS A 187 11.91 8.34 -7.26
CA HIS A 187 12.32 8.83 -8.57
C HIS A 187 12.47 7.70 -9.59
N THR A 188 13.07 6.56 -9.21
CA THR A 188 13.19 5.39 -10.08
C THR A 188 11.82 4.83 -10.46
N ALA A 189 10.88 4.74 -9.51
CA ALA A 189 9.52 4.29 -9.78
C ALA A 189 8.80 5.20 -10.79
N ARG A 190 8.88 6.54 -10.61
CA ARG A 190 8.31 7.51 -11.58
C ARG A 190 8.96 7.40 -12.94
N ARG A 191 10.29 7.31 -13.00
CA ARG A 191 11.01 7.18 -14.27
C ARG A 191 10.60 5.90 -14.98
N GLN A 192 10.57 4.76 -14.29
CA GLN A 192 10.14 3.49 -14.87
C GLN A 192 8.68 3.54 -15.36
N TYR A 193 7.82 4.28 -14.66
CA TYR A 193 6.44 4.50 -15.09
C TYR A 193 6.36 5.31 -16.39
N PHE A 194 7.07 6.44 -16.48
CA PHE A 194 7.13 7.24 -17.71
C PHE A 194 7.85 6.52 -18.86
N ASP A 195 8.83 5.68 -18.54
CA ASP A 195 9.56 4.87 -19.51
C ASP A 195 8.71 3.70 -20.08
N GLN A 196 7.42 3.55 -19.73
CA GLN A 196 6.70 2.29 -20.00
C GLN A 196 5.37 2.30 -20.78
N GLU A 197 5.35 1.26 -21.63
CA GLU A 197 4.28 0.51 -22.29
C GLU A 197 3.39 1.21 -23.32
N LYS A 198 3.50 0.72 -24.58
CA LYS A 198 2.59 1.06 -25.66
C LYS A 198 1.15 0.72 -25.27
N ILE A 199 0.23 1.63 -25.56
CA ILE A 199 -1.22 1.39 -25.49
C ILE A 199 -1.54 0.08 -26.22
N LYS A 200 -2.21 -0.85 -25.53
CA LYS A 200 -2.77 -2.06 -26.14
C LYS A 200 -4.26 -1.86 -26.30
N ARG A 201 -4.79 -2.11 -27.49
CA ARG A 201 -6.24 -1.97 -27.77
C ARG A 201 -7.11 -2.89 -26.91
N SER A 202 -6.54 -3.97 -26.39
CA SER A 202 -7.22 -4.94 -25.51
C SER A 202 -7.20 -4.56 -24.02
N ASP A 203 -6.54 -3.46 -23.65
CA ASP A 203 -6.43 -3.05 -22.26
C ASP A 203 -7.76 -2.49 -21.74
N ILE A 204 -8.13 -2.87 -20.52
CA ILE A 204 -9.35 -2.39 -19.86
C ILE A 204 -9.04 -1.09 -19.11
N TYR A 205 -9.80 -0.05 -19.42
CA TYR A 205 -9.75 1.25 -18.75
C TYR A 205 -10.95 1.43 -17.82
N ILE A 206 -10.87 2.40 -16.91
CA ILE A 206 -11.96 2.68 -15.96
C ILE A 206 -13.29 3.00 -16.66
N ILE A 207 -13.26 3.69 -17.80
CA ILE A 207 -14.46 3.99 -18.60
C ILE A 207 -15.14 2.70 -19.06
N GLN A 208 -14.37 1.68 -19.44
CA GLN A 208 -14.91 0.38 -19.84
C GLN A 208 -15.47 -0.40 -18.65
N ILE A 209 -14.80 -0.33 -17.49
CA ILE A 209 -15.32 -0.90 -16.23
C ILE A 209 -16.70 -0.33 -15.89
N LEU A 210 -16.86 0.99 -16.03
CA LEU A 210 -18.12 1.67 -15.77
C LEU A 210 -19.19 1.29 -16.80
N ASN A 211 -18.89 1.41 -18.10
CA ASN A 211 -19.86 1.17 -19.16
C ASN A 211 -20.35 -0.27 -19.25
N GLU A 212 -19.48 -1.24 -18.95
CA GLU A 212 -19.80 -2.66 -19.01
C GLU A 212 -20.14 -3.28 -17.64
N GLU A 213 -20.21 -2.45 -16.59
CA GLU A 213 -20.45 -2.87 -15.21
C GLU A 213 -19.54 -4.05 -14.77
N ILE A 214 -18.24 -3.95 -15.09
CA ILE A 214 -17.26 -4.99 -14.74
C ILE A 214 -17.14 -5.12 -13.22
N LYS A 215 -17.15 -6.35 -12.70
CA LYS A 215 -17.09 -6.67 -11.27
C LYS A 215 -15.81 -7.41 -10.90
N ALA A 216 -15.57 -7.56 -9.60
CA ALA A 216 -14.38 -8.19 -9.04
C ALA A 216 -14.12 -9.63 -9.50
N ASP A 217 -15.17 -10.36 -9.89
CA ASP A 217 -15.13 -11.74 -10.36
C ASP A 217 -14.97 -11.87 -11.89
N ASP A 218 -14.92 -10.76 -12.62
CA ASP A 218 -14.73 -10.76 -14.08
C ASP A 218 -13.38 -11.37 -14.46
N SER A 219 -13.41 -12.36 -15.35
CA SER A 219 -12.23 -13.12 -15.77
C SER A 219 -11.21 -12.28 -16.53
N ARG A 220 -11.61 -11.15 -17.12
CA ARG A 220 -10.72 -10.26 -17.88
C ARG A 220 -9.80 -9.42 -16.99
N LEU A 221 -10.04 -9.41 -15.67
CA LEU A 221 -9.21 -8.72 -14.69
C LEU A 221 -8.04 -9.59 -14.16
N ARG A 222 -7.92 -10.83 -14.64
CA ARG A 222 -6.90 -11.80 -14.20
C ARG A 222 -5.81 -12.02 -15.24
#